data_AF-A0A2D9Z763-F1
#
_entry.id   AF-A0A2D9Z763-F1
#
_cell.length_a   1.000
_cell.length_b   1.000
_cell.length_c   1.000
_cell.angle_alpha   90.00
_cell.angle_beta   90.00
_cell.angle_gamma   90.00
#
_symmetry.space_group_name_H-M   'P 1'
#
loop_
_entity.id
_entity.type
_entity.pdbx_description
1 polymer ?
#
loop_
_entity_poly.entity_id
_entity_poly.type
_entity_poly.pdbx_seq_one_letter_code
_entity_poly.pdbx_strand_id
1 'polypeptide(L)'
;MKPDVQGKLVIISIFGVAIAMSIYAWWHNIHTGNQVIEFFGVENATRLRHADSIDLLILDADAQGQVNERFNTSAGPSSILSEQSITNTPGMVHLRHMFIQDHTYRWDQGVPELPSSWAFALRFKDSTGTTTLVFAPANYVVEHVETGKLLLMGDLLDNLIRYLTESKLITLDDVTEP
;
A
#
# COMPACT_ATOMS: atom_id res chain seq x y z
N MET A 1 28.59 6.17 -58.88
CA MET A 1 27.80 6.71 -57.75
C MET A 1 27.60 5.56 -56.77
N LYS A 2 28.08 5.67 -55.52
CA LYS A 2 28.06 4.59 -54.52
C LYS A 2 26.78 4.69 -53.66
N PRO A 3 25.73 3.87 -53.89
CA PRO A 3 24.48 3.93 -53.12
C PRO A 3 24.55 3.08 -51.84
N ASP A 4 25.61 2.29 -51.65
CA ASP A 4 25.66 1.18 -50.69
C ASP A 4 25.90 1.64 -49.22
N VAL A 5 26.48 2.82 -49.04
CA VAL A 5 26.83 3.35 -47.70
C VAL A 5 25.61 3.96 -47.00
N GLN A 6 24.66 4.53 -47.74
CA GLN A 6 23.49 5.21 -47.17
C GLN A 6 22.50 4.23 -46.53
N GLY A 7 22.22 3.08 -47.16
CA GLY A 7 21.31 2.08 -46.59
C GLY A 7 21.87 1.46 -45.30
N LYS A 8 23.17 1.17 -45.26
CA LYS A 8 23.84 0.62 -44.07
C LYS A 8 23.81 1.58 -42.88
N LEU A 9 23.99 2.88 -43.12
CA LEU A 9 23.92 3.90 -42.07
C LEU A 9 22.53 4.02 -41.46
N VAL A 10 21.47 3.95 -42.27
CA VAL A 10 20.08 3.96 -41.78
C VAL A 10 19.81 2.75 -40.89
N ILE A 11 20.24 1.56 -41.30
CA ILE A 11 20.08 0.33 -40.51
C ILE A 11 20.80 0.45 -39.16
N ILE A 12 22.05 0.91 -39.17
CA ILE A 12 22.83 1.11 -37.94
C ILE A 12 22.15 2.12 -37.01
N SER A 13 21.60 3.21 -37.56
CA SER A 13 20.90 4.23 -36.77
C SER A 13 19.64 3.66 -36.11
N ILE A 14 18.80 2.95 -36.87
CA ILE A 14 17.57 2.34 -36.34
C ILE A 14 17.92 1.31 -35.25
N PHE A 15 18.95 0.50 -35.50
CA PHE A 15 19.40 -0.51 -34.54
C PHE A 15 19.93 0.12 -33.25
N GLY A 16 20.71 1.21 -33.37
CA GLY A 16 21.20 1.97 -32.21
C GLY A 16 20.07 2.54 -31.36
N VAL A 17 19.05 3.12 -32.00
CA VAL A 17 17.86 3.64 -31.31
C VAL A 17 17.08 2.52 -30.62
N ALA A 18 16.89 1.37 -31.28
CA ALA A 18 16.19 0.22 -30.69
C ALA A 18 16.91 -0.34 -29.45
N ILE A 19 18.25 -0.40 -29.47
CA ILE A 19 19.05 -0.80 -28.30
C ILE A 19 18.88 0.23 -27.17
N ALA A 20 18.98 1.52 -27.48
CA ALA A 20 18.81 2.57 -26.48
C ALA A 20 17.44 2.49 -25.80
N MET A 21 16.36 2.29 -26.56
CA MET A 21 15.02 2.11 -26.00
C MET A 21 14.93 0.84 -25.14
N SER A 22 15.53 -0.27 -25.58
CA SER A 22 15.55 -1.53 -24.82
C SER A 22 16.26 -1.39 -23.48
N ILE A 23 17.42 -0.71 -23.46
CA ILE A 23 18.18 -0.46 -22.23
C ILE A 23 17.39 0.47 -21.30
N TYR A 24 16.79 1.53 -21.84
CA TYR A 24 15.98 2.46 -21.06
C TYR A 24 14.77 1.77 -20.41
N ALA A 25 14.04 0.97 -21.18
CA ALA A 25 12.89 0.21 -20.67
C ALA A 25 13.30 -0.78 -19.59
N TRP A 26 14.43 -1.47 -19.76
CA TRP A 26 14.95 -2.41 -18.76
C TRP A 26 15.37 -1.72 -17.46
N TRP A 27 16.10 -0.60 -17.56
CA TRP A 27 16.52 0.18 -16.40
C TRP A 27 15.33 0.75 -15.62
N HIS A 28 14.35 1.33 -16.33
CA HIS A 28 13.12 1.82 -15.74
C HIS A 28 12.35 0.70 -15.02
N ASN A 29 12.26 -0.49 -15.62
CA ASN A 29 11.55 -1.62 -15.01
C ASN A 29 12.24 -2.12 -13.72
N ILE A 30 13.57 -2.17 -13.69
CA ILE A 30 14.32 -2.60 -12.49
C ILE A 30 14.17 -1.63 -11.33
N HIS A 31 14.12 -0.31 -11.59
CA HIS A 31 13.97 0.68 -10.52
C HIS A 31 12.55 0.78 -9.93
N THR A 32 11.54 0.23 -10.61
CA THR A 32 10.12 0.47 -10.28
C THR A 32 9.42 -0.74 -9.64
N GLY A 33 10.10 -1.86 -9.41
CA GLY A 33 9.41 -3.15 -9.24
C GLY A 33 9.48 -3.87 -7.89
N ASN A 34 10.25 -3.39 -6.91
CA ASN A 34 10.62 -4.19 -5.74
C ASN A 34 10.44 -3.51 -4.37
N GLN A 35 10.01 -2.25 -4.33
CA GLN A 35 10.07 -1.47 -3.09
C GLN A 35 9.05 -1.96 -2.05
N VAL A 36 7.85 -2.38 -2.51
CA VAL A 36 6.86 -3.07 -1.66
C VAL A 36 7.44 -4.33 -1.03
N ILE A 37 8.10 -5.17 -1.82
CA ILE A 37 8.63 -6.46 -1.33
C ILE A 37 9.77 -6.22 -0.35
N GLU A 38 10.63 -5.23 -0.58
CA GLU A 38 11.70 -4.87 0.34
C GLU A 38 11.15 -4.27 1.65
N PHE A 39 10.09 -3.49 1.58
CA PHE A 39 9.45 -2.87 2.75
C PHE A 39 8.72 -3.88 3.62
N PHE A 40 7.75 -4.61 3.04
CA PHE A 40 6.88 -5.55 3.75
C PHE A 40 7.56 -6.91 3.99
N GLY A 41 8.51 -7.30 3.14
CA GLY A 41 9.00 -8.67 3.06
C GLY A 41 8.11 -9.55 2.18
N VAL A 42 8.70 -10.62 1.64
CA VAL A 42 8.02 -11.53 0.70
C VAL A 42 6.75 -12.15 1.29
N GLU A 43 6.80 -12.59 2.54
CA GLU A 43 5.67 -13.25 3.20
C GLU A 43 4.49 -12.30 3.40
N ASN A 44 4.73 -11.12 3.99
CA ASN A 44 3.67 -10.14 4.24
C ASN A 44 3.12 -9.56 2.93
N ALA A 45 3.97 -9.28 1.94
CA ALA A 45 3.50 -8.84 0.62
C ALA A 45 2.64 -9.91 -0.08
N THR A 46 3.00 -11.19 0.08
CA THR A 46 2.19 -12.31 -0.43
C THR A 46 0.85 -12.39 0.30
N ARG A 47 0.84 -12.18 1.63
CA ARG A 47 -0.37 -12.14 2.45
C ARG A 47 -1.29 -10.98 2.06
N LEU A 48 -0.77 -9.77 1.90
CA LEU A 48 -1.55 -8.62 1.41
C LEU A 48 -2.25 -8.95 0.08
N ARG A 49 -1.54 -9.64 -0.83
CA ARG A 49 -2.09 -10.05 -2.13
C ARG A 49 -3.13 -11.16 -2.06
N HIS A 50 -2.89 -12.21 -1.25
CA HIS A 50 -3.62 -13.48 -1.35
C HIS A 50 -4.25 -13.99 -0.05
N ALA A 51 -4.19 -13.27 1.07
CA ALA A 51 -4.76 -13.72 2.34
C ALA A 51 -6.20 -14.22 2.22
N ASP A 52 -6.51 -15.23 3.02
CA ASP A 52 -7.81 -15.90 3.01
C ASP A 52 -8.92 -14.99 3.54
N SER A 53 -8.62 -14.12 4.51
CA SER A 53 -9.57 -13.15 5.05
C SER A 53 -8.97 -11.76 5.25
N ILE A 54 -9.84 -10.76 5.20
CA ILE A 54 -9.54 -9.36 5.51
C ILE A 54 -10.57 -8.85 6.50
N ASP A 55 -10.09 -8.31 7.59
CA ASP A 55 -10.91 -7.68 8.61
C ASP A 55 -10.57 -6.18 8.69
N LEU A 56 -11.61 -5.36 8.73
CA LEU A 56 -11.54 -3.93 8.97
C LEU A 56 -11.71 -3.68 10.47
N LEU A 57 -10.79 -2.91 11.02
CA LEU A 57 -10.77 -2.53 12.43
C LEU A 57 -10.94 -1.03 12.52
N ILE A 58 -11.95 -0.56 13.25
CA ILE A 58 -12.02 0.86 13.64
C ILE A 58 -11.24 1.03 14.92
N LEU A 59 -10.36 2.02 14.94
CA LEU A 59 -9.47 2.30 16.06
C LEU A 59 -9.93 3.56 16.78
N ASP A 60 -9.75 3.56 18.10
CA ASP A 60 -9.97 4.73 18.93
C ASP A 60 -8.79 4.82 19.91
N ALA A 61 -8.16 6.00 19.93
CA ALA A 61 -7.01 6.28 20.80
C ALA A 61 -7.42 6.47 22.26
N ASP A 62 -8.65 6.92 22.52
CA ASP A 62 -9.18 7.25 23.84
C ASP A 62 -10.11 6.16 24.41
N ALA A 63 -10.52 5.19 23.59
CA ALA A 63 -11.31 4.05 24.04
C ALA A 63 -10.56 3.18 25.06
N GLN A 64 -10.86 3.40 26.35
CA GLN A 64 -10.42 2.54 27.45
C GLN A 64 -11.23 1.23 27.58
N GLY A 65 -12.18 0.95 26.68
CA GLY A 65 -13.16 -0.11 26.89
C GLY A 65 -13.64 -0.84 25.64
N GLN A 66 -13.66 -2.17 25.77
CA GLN A 66 -14.41 -3.15 24.96
C GLN A 66 -13.89 -3.49 23.56
N VAL A 67 -12.72 -4.12 23.45
CA VAL A 67 -12.47 -5.43 22.78
C VAL A 67 -11.04 -5.86 23.20
N ASN A 68 -10.83 -7.15 23.46
CA ASN A 68 -9.66 -7.70 24.15
C ASN A 68 -8.29 -7.57 23.44
N GLU A 69 -8.20 -6.92 22.28
CA GLU A 69 -6.97 -6.77 21.51
C GLU A 69 -6.52 -5.31 21.45
N ARG A 70 -5.31 -5.04 21.94
CA ARG A 70 -4.61 -3.75 21.79
C ARG A 70 -3.48 -3.90 20.80
N PHE A 71 -3.33 -2.92 19.90
CA PHE A 71 -2.14 -2.81 19.05
C PHE A 71 -1.16 -1.85 19.66
N ASN A 72 0.10 -2.29 19.75
CA ASN A 72 1.19 -1.35 19.95
C ASN A 72 1.51 -0.74 18.59
N THR A 73 1.08 0.49 18.37
CA THR A 73 1.44 1.27 17.19
C THR A 73 2.54 2.26 17.54
N SER A 74 3.13 2.87 16.53
CA SER A 74 4.17 3.89 16.74
C SER A 74 3.64 5.16 17.43
N ALA A 75 2.33 5.44 17.34
CA ALA A 75 1.67 6.55 18.04
C ALA A 75 1.26 6.22 19.49
N GLY A 76 1.30 4.94 19.88
CA GLY A 76 0.87 4.47 21.19
C GLY A 76 -0.04 3.23 21.13
N PRO A 77 -0.51 2.74 22.27
CA PRO A 77 -1.49 1.65 22.30
C PRO A 77 -2.83 2.13 21.76
N SER A 78 -3.35 1.46 20.73
CA SER A 78 -4.70 1.72 20.19
C SER A 78 -5.64 0.55 20.50
N SER A 79 -6.88 0.88 20.88
CA SER A 79 -7.94 -0.10 21.12
C SER A 79 -8.80 -0.28 19.87
N ILE A 80 -9.28 -1.51 19.64
CA ILE A 80 -10.26 -1.78 18.59
C ILE A 80 -11.65 -1.40 19.10
N LEU A 81 -12.31 -0.47 18.44
CA LEU A 81 -13.71 -0.11 18.69
C LEU A 81 -14.67 -1.10 18.01
N SER A 82 -14.35 -1.51 16.78
CA SER A 82 -15.17 -2.41 15.97
C SER A 82 -14.30 -3.26 15.06
N GLU A 83 -14.62 -4.55 14.90
CA GLU A 83 -14.01 -5.47 13.94
C GLU A 83 -15.10 -6.03 13.02
N GLN A 84 -14.93 -5.85 11.72
CA GLN A 84 -15.84 -6.38 10.71
C GLN A 84 -15.05 -7.09 9.62
N SER A 85 -15.45 -8.32 9.28
CA SER A 85 -14.86 -9.00 8.12
C SER A 85 -15.37 -8.41 6.82
N ILE A 86 -14.44 -7.98 5.97
CA ILE A 86 -14.72 -7.38 4.66
C ILE A 86 -14.30 -8.29 3.50
N THR A 87 -13.85 -9.51 3.79
CA THR A 87 -13.32 -10.50 2.84
C THR A 87 -14.13 -10.63 1.54
N ASN A 88 -15.47 -10.69 1.65
CA ASN A 88 -16.36 -10.92 0.52
C ASN A 88 -16.97 -9.63 -0.07
N THR A 89 -16.52 -8.45 0.37
CA THR A 89 -17.08 -7.18 -0.09
C THR A 89 -16.66 -6.90 -1.55
N PRO A 90 -17.60 -6.54 -2.45
CA PRO A 90 -17.30 -6.29 -3.86
C PRO A 90 -16.28 -5.16 -4.05
N GLY A 91 -15.09 -5.45 -4.57
CA GLY A 91 -14.01 -4.48 -4.75
C GLY A 91 -12.75 -4.77 -3.93
N MET A 92 -12.83 -5.67 -2.95
CA MET A 92 -11.65 -6.10 -2.18
C MET A 92 -10.53 -6.65 -3.05
N VAL A 93 -10.84 -7.38 -4.12
CA VAL A 93 -9.82 -7.91 -5.04
C VAL A 93 -8.97 -6.77 -5.63
N HIS A 94 -9.58 -5.65 -5.99
CA HIS A 94 -8.86 -4.48 -6.52
C HIS A 94 -8.05 -3.79 -5.43
N LEU A 95 -8.62 -3.67 -4.23
CA LEU A 95 -7.99 -3.06 -3.06
C LEU A 95 -6.71 -3.82 -2.66
N ARG A 96 -6.71 -5.16 -2.70
CA ARG A 96 -5.51 -5.96 -2.45
C ARG A 96 -4.39 -5.70 -3.43
N HIS A 97 -4.75 -5.48 -4.70
CA HIS A 97 -3.76 -5.19 -5.73
C HIS A 97 -3.11 -3.82 -5.52
N MET A 98 -3.85 -2.85 -4.98
CA MET A 98 -3.32 -1.53 -4.63
C MET A 98 -2.18 -1.63 -3.61
N PHE A 99 -2.30 -2.42 -2.55
CA PHE A 99 -1.27 -2.48 -1.50
C PHE A 99 0.07 -3.06 -1.94
N ILE A 100 0.10 -3.79 -3.05
CA ILE A 100 1.32 -4.41 -3.58
C ILE A 100 1.93 -3.66 -4.76
N GLN A 101 1.38 -2.50 -5.11
CA GLN A 101 1.89 -1.65 -6.17
C GLN A 101 2.82 -0.59 -5.59
N ASP A 102 4.04 -0.48 -6.13
CA ASP A 102 5.03 0.49 -5.67
C ASP A 102 4.48 1.93 -5.76
N HIS A 103 3.73 2.29 -6.81
CA HIS A 103 3.20 3.64 -6.97
C HIS A 103 2.12 4.05 -5.95
N THR A 104 1.63 3.10 -5.14
CA THR A 104 0.71 3.37 -4.03
C THR A 104 1.37 4.17 -2.92
N TYR A 105 2.69 4.11 -2.82
CA TYR A 105 3.45 4.71 -1.74
C TYR A 105 4.42 5.78 -2.24
N ARG A 106 4.76 6.71 -1.36
CA ARG A 106 5.74 7.77 -1.62
C ARG A 106 7.07 7.38 -1.01
N TRP A 107 7.80 6.52 -1.72
CA TRP A 107 9.10 5.99 -1.27
C TRP A 107 10.21 7.03 -1.17
N ASP A 108 10.14 8.06 -2.02
CA ASP A 108 11.13 9.12 -2.10
C ASP A 108 10.96 10.16 -0.99
N GLN A 109 9.91 10.04 -0.18
CA GLN A 109 9.54 10.97 0.88
C GLN A 109 9.70 10.30 2.24
N GLY A 110 10.46 10.96 3.13
CA GLY A 110 10.49 10.57 4.54
C GLY A 110 9.13 10.80 5.18
N VAL A 111 8.77 9.95 6.15
CA VAL A 111 7.57 10.14 6.97
C VAL A 111 7.78 11.40 7.83
N PRO A 112 6.96 12.46 7.65
CA PRO A 112 7.27 13.79 8.18
C PRO A 112 7.13 13.85 9.70
N GLU A 113 6.04 13.31 10.27
CA GLU A 113 5.78 13.26 11.70
C GLU A 113 4.91 12.04 12.03
N LEU A 114 5.09 11.48 13.24
CA LEU A 114 4.22 10.43 13.76
C LEU A 114 2.79 10.94 13.85
N PRO A 115 1.78 10.19 13.37
CA PRO A 115 0.40 10.61 13.51
C PRO A 115 0.00 10.65 14.98
N SER A 116 -0.88 11.58 15.35
CA SER A 116 -1.43 11.70 16.70
C SER A 116 -2.37 10.55 17.05
N SER A 117 -3.03 9.97 16.04
CA SER A 117 -3.95 8.86 16.18
C SER A 117 -4.11 8.09 14.87
N TRP A 118 -4.61 6.86 15.00
CA TRP A 118 -4.93 5.98 13.88
C TRP A 118 -6.44 5.85 13.79
N ALA A 119 -7.00 6.02 12.58
CA ALA A 119 -8.44 6.00 12.38
C ALA A 119 -8.96 4.56 12.21
N PHE A 120 -8.29 3.77 11.38
CA PHE A 120 -8.69 2.40 11.10
C PHE A 120 -7.50 1.53 10.74
N ALA A 121 -7.72 0.22 10.71
CA ALA A 121 -6.74 -0.76 10.29
C ALA A 121 -7.36 -1.81 9.38
N LEU A 122 -6.53 -2.39 8.53
CA LEU A 122 -6.86 -3.58 7.74
C LEU A 122 -5.96 -4.72 8.18
N ARG A 123 -6.58 -5.81 8.65
CA ARG A 123 -5.90 -7.02 9.08
C ARG A 123 -6.12 -8.12 8.06
N PHE A 124 -5.02 -8.57 7.47
CA PHE A 124 -4.98 -9.66 6.49
C PHE A 124 -4.57 -10.94 7.21
N LYS A 125 -5.40 -11.98 7.13
CA LYS A 125 -5.15 -13.27 7.79
C LYS A 125 -5.05 -14.38 6.76
N ASP A 126 -4.09 -15.27 6.94
CA ASP A 126 -3.97 -16.52 6.19
C ASP A 126 -3.54 -17.66 7.11
N SER A 127 -3.37 -18.86 6.55
CA SER A 127 -2.87 -20.02 7.29
C SER A 127 -1.48 -19.85 7.93
N THR A 128 -0.68 -18.88 7.47
CA THR A 128 0.72 -18.68 7.89
C THR A 128 0.87 -17.58 8.94
N GLY A 129 -0.08 -16.66 9.03
CA GLY A 129 -0.04 -15.57 10.00
C GLY A 129 -0.98 -14.42 9.70
N THR A 130 -0.61 -13.25 10.24
CA THR A 130 -1.38 -12.01 10.11
C THR A 130 -0.48 -10.85 9.73
N THR A 131 -1.02 -9.93 8.93
CA THR A 131 -0.38 -8.67 8.56
C THR A 131 -1.39 -7.56 8.76
N THR A 132 -1.02 -6.52 9.49
CA THR A 132 -1.92 -5.45 9.91
C THR A 132 -1.35 -4.12 9.43
N LEU A 133 -2.16 -3.40 8.67
CA LEU A 133 -1.87 -2.04 8.24
C LEU A 133 -2.79 -1.09 8.99
N VAL A 134 -2.23 -0.15 9.74
CA VAL A 134 -3.00 0.93 10.39
C VAL A 134 -2.83 2.22 9.61
N PHE A 135 -3.90 2.99 9.49
CA PHE A 135 -4.00 4.15 8.62
C PHE A 135 -4.30 5.41 9.41
N ALA A 136 -3.54 6.47 9.14
CA ALA A 136 -3.77 7.82 9.63
C ALA A 136 -4.07 8.73 8.42
N PRO A 137 -5.35 8.82 8.01
CA PRO A 137 -5.80 9.59 6.85
C PRO A 137 -5.33 11.03 6.84
N ALA A 138 -5.34 11.71 8.00
CA ALA A 138 -4.97 13.11 8.13
C ALA A 138 -3.60 13.44 7.55
N ASN A 139 -2.64 12.50 7.67
CA ASN A 139 -1.25 12.68 7.25
C ASN A 139 -0.83 11.71 6.14
N TYR A 140 -1.78 10.93 5.60
CA TYR A 140 -1.51 9.88 4.61
C TYR A 140 -0.47 8.82 5.05
N VAL A 141 -0.35 8.60 6.36
CA VAL A 141 0.62 7.65 6.91
C VAL A 141 -0.04 6.28 7.05
N VAL A 142 0.70 5.25 6.66
CA VAL A 142 0.39 3.85 6.98
C VAL A 142 1.52 3.27 7.82
N GLU A 143 1.17 2.47 8.81
CA GLU A 143 2.13 1.67 9.58
C GLU A 143 1.86 0.19 9.36
N HIS A 144 2.92 -0.56 9.14
CA HIS A 144 2.91 -2.02 9.20
C HIS A 144 3.21 -2.46 10.63
N VAL A 145 2.16 -2.81 11.37
CA VAL A 145 2.19 -3.03 12.83
C VAL A 145 3.22 -4.07 13.25
N GLU A 146 3.33 -5.18 12.50
CA GLU A 146 4.22 -6.29 12.85
C GLU A 146 5.71 -5.91 12.76
N THR A 147 6.06 -4.89 11.99
CA THR A 147 7.44 -4.40 11.85
C THR A 147 7.67 -3.02 12.46
N GLY A 148 6.61 -2.31 12.83
CA GLY A 148 6.66 -0.89 13.23
C GLY A 148 7.18 0.06 12.15
N LYS A 149 7.17 -0.37 10.88
CA LYS A 149 7.65 0.47 9.78
C LYS A 149 6.53 1.39 9.31
N LEU A 150 6.88 2.65 9.09
CA LEU A 150 5.99 3.70 8.62
C LEU A 150 6.27 4.02 7.16
N LEU A 151 5.22 4.34 6.42
CA LEU A 151 5.31 4.74 5.01
C LEU A 151 4.21 5.74 4.67
N LEU A 152 4.48 6.62 3.72
CA LEU A 152 3.48 7.51 3.17
C LEU A 152 2.74 6.83 2.02
N MET A 153 1.42 6.84 2.07
CA MET A 153 0.57 6.43 0.98
C MET A 153 0.23 7.65 0.10
N GLY A 154 0.12 7.46 -1.21
CA GLY A 154 -0.34 8.52 -2.11
C GLY A 154 -1.86 8.68 -2.10
N ASP A 155 -2.36 9.34 -3.15
CA ASP A 155 -3.77 9.67 -3.40
C ASP A 155 -4.68 8.42 -3.47
N LEU A 156 -4.09 7.23 -3.56
CA LEU A 156 -4.81 5.96 -3.49
C LEU A 156 -5.44 5.72 -2.10
N LEU A 157 -4.96 6.37 -1.04
CA LEU A 157 -5.61 6.35 0.27
C LEU A 157 -7.01 7.00 0.20
N ASP A 158 -7.17 8.08 -0.55
CA ASP A 158 -8.49 8.73 -0.71
C ASP A 158 -9.47 7.79 -1.41
N ASN A 159 -8.98 7.03 -2.40
CA ASN A 159 -9.80 6.02 -3.08
C ASN A 159 -10.19 4.88 -2.14
N LEU A 160 -9.30 4.46 -1.24
CA LEU A 160 -9.59 3.48 -0.19
C LEU A 160 -10.69 3.98 0.73
N ILE A 161 -10.53 5.19 1.29
CA ILE A 161 -11.50 5.81 2.20
C ILE A 161 -12.86 5.96 1.51
N ARG A 162 -12.88 6.49 0.28
CA ARG A 162 -14.10 6.63 -0.51
C ARG A 162 -14.79 5.28 -0.67
N TYR A 163 -14.06 4.25 -1.05
CA TYR A 163 -14.61 2.92 -1.24
C TYR A 163 -15.20 2.33 0.06
N LEU A 164 -14.48 2.44 1.18
CA LEU A 164 -14.95 1.95 2.48
C LEU A 164 -16.22 2.69 2.93
N THR A 165 -16.27 4.00 2.67
CA THR A 165 -17.44 4.85 2.97
C THR A 165 -18.64 4.49 2.08
N GLU A 166 -18.45 4.38 0.77
CA GLU A 166 -19.50 4.01 -0.19
C GLU A 166 -20.07 2.62 0.09
N SER A 167 -19.21 1.70 0.57
CA SER A 167 -19.60 0.36 0.99
C SER A 167 -20.27 0.33 2.37
N LYS A 168 -20.41 1.49 3.05
CA LYS A 168 -20.96 1.64 4.41
C LYS A 168 -20.22 0.80 5.46
N LEU A 169 -18.92 0.60 5.25
CA LEU A 169 -18.05 -0.11 6.17
C LEU A 169 -17.45 0.81 7.22
N ILE A 170 -17.28 2.09 6.87
CA ILE A 170 -16.87 3.17 7.76
C ILE A 170 -17.77 4.39 7.54
N THR A 171 -17.91 5.23 8.55
CA THR A 171 -18.52 6.55 8.41
C THR A 171 -17.43 7.61 8.20
N LEU A 172 -17.79 8.79 7.68
CA LEU A 172 -16.82 9.88 7.53
C LEU A 172 -16.29 10.33 8.91
N ASP A 173 -17.12 10.28 9.93
CA ASP A 173 -16.78 10.71 11.28
C ASP A 173 -15.63 9.83 11.84
N ASP A 174 -15.67 8.51 11.58
CA ASP A 174 -14.61 7.54 11.95
C ASP A 174 -13.23 7.84 11.33
N VAL A 175 -13.18 8.65 10.27
CA VAL A 175 -11.96 8.96 9.51
C VAL A 175 -11.47 10.38 9.79
N THR A 176 -12.35 11.26 10.27
CA THR A 176 -12.11 12.70 10.40
C THR A 176 -11.93 13.13 11.85
N GLU A 177 -12.40 12.35 12.83
CA GLU A 177 -12.15 12.60 14.24
C GLU A 177 -10.81 11.96 14.67
N PRO A 178 -9.89 12.74 15.29
CA PRO A 178 -8.63 12.24 15.82
C PRO A 178 -8.80 11.48 17.14
#